data_AF-A0AAU4T2Y3-F1
#
_entry.id   AF-A0AAU4T2Y3-F1
#
_cell.length_a   1.000
_cell.length_b   1.000
_cell.length_c   1.000
_cell.angle_alpha   90.00
_cell.angle_beta   90.00
_cell.angle_gamma   90.00
#
_symmetry.space_group_name_H-M   'P 1'
#
loop_
_entity.id
_entity.type
_entity.pdbx_description
1 polymer ?
#
loop_
_entity_poly.entity_id
_entity_poly.type
_entity_poly.pdbx_seq_one_letter_code
_entity_poly.pdbx_strand_id
1 'polypeptide(L)'
;MGKWIVIVQWGDYQHELNRGAESTKDQALEELRAAAQTYLPNPGIQEKWRRVYRFADRESYFVVIKGATTKWRCTFRLAELVSDSTDPAVAGKAQAEDTAADMAAEPQDRVPPGFG
;
A
#
# COMPACT_ATOMS: atom_id res chain seq x y z
N MET A 1 -6.75 -16.52 3.26
CA MET A 1 -5.46 -15.85 3.54
C MET A 1 -5.40 -14.60 2.67
N GLY A 2 -4.70 -13.55 3.11
CA GLY A 2 -4.56 -12.30 2.36
C GLY A 2 -3.15 -12.19 1.79
N LYS A 3 -3.00 -11.40 0.73
CA LYS A 3 -1.67 -11.00 0.24
C LYS A 3 -1.33 -9.67 0.91
N TRP A 4 -0.28 -9.66 1.71
CA TRP A 4 0.12 -8.50 2.50
C TRP A 4 1.49 -8.00 2.09
N ILE A 5 1.70 -6.68 2.22
CA ILE A 5 2.99 -6.03 2.03
C ILE A 5 3.35 -5.19 3.25
N VAL A 6 4.64 -5.16 3.62
CA VAL A 6 5.16 -4.17 4.57
C VAL A 6 5.67 -2.96 3.81
N ILE A 7 5.15 -1.79 4.17
CA ILE A 7 5.55 -0.51 3.59
C ILE A 7 6.42 0.20 4.60
N VAL A 8 7.63 0.60 4.18
CA VAL A 8 8.50 1.50 4.92
C VAL A 8 8.42 2.87 4.27
N GLN A 9 8.03 3.88 5.04
CA GLN A 9 7.90 5.26 4.55
C GLN A 9 8.90 6.16 5.26
N TRP A 10 9.59 7.02 4.52
CA TRP A 10 10.42 8.07 5.08
C TRP A 10 10.31 9.35 4.23
N GLY A 11 10.29 10.52 4.89
CA GLY A 11 9.93 11.77 4.21
C GLY A 11 8.49 11.76 3.68
N ASP A 12 8.15 12.71 2.81
CA ASP A 12 6.77 12.91 2.34
C ASP A 12 6.36 11.99 1.18
N TYR A 13 7.33 11.42 0.45
CA TYR A 13 7.05 10.69 -0.80
C TYR A 13 7.85 9.40 -1.02
N GLN A 14 8.75 9.02 -0.10
CA GLN A 14 9.60 7.85 -0.30
C GLN A 14 9.00 6.63 0.39
N HIS A 15 8.79 5.57 -0.39
CA HIS A 15 8.22 4.30 0.06
C HIS A 15 9.09 3.15 -0.44
N GLU A 16 9.33 2.19 0.43
CA GLU A 16 9.93 0.91 0.08
C GLU A 16 8.96 -0.20 0.42
N LEU A 17 8.73 -1.08 -0.57
CA LEU A 17 7.91 -2.27 -0.44
C LEU A 17 8.82 -3.40 0.05
N ASN A 18 8.78 -3.65 1.35
CA ASN A 18 9.51 -4.75 1.95
C ASN A 18 8.60 -5.98 2.04
N ARG A 19 8.87 -6.97 1.19
CA ARG A 19 8.22 -8.30 1.13
C ARG A 19 6.69 -8.29 0.97
N GLY A 20 6.25 -8.91 -0.13
CA GLY A 20 4.90 -9.43 -0.26
C GLY A 20 4.87 -10.91 0.08
N ALA A 21 3.94 -11.34 0.94
CA ALA A 21 3.70 -12.76 1.21
C ALA A 21 2.20 -13.03 1.35
N GLU A 22 1.78 -14.24 0.95
CA GLU A 22 0.45 -14.74 1.26
C GLU A 22 0.48 -15.28 2.69
N SER A 23 -0.29 -14.65 3.57
CA SER A 23 -0.26 -14.96 5.01
C SER A 23 -1.57 -14.56 5.70
N THR A 24 -1.68 -14.93 6.97
CA THR A 24 -2.72 -14.39 7.84
C THR A 24 -2.34 -12.97 8.27
N LYS A 25 -3.34 -12.15 8.63
CA LYS A 25 -3.09 -10.79 9.13
C LYS A 25 -2.16 -10.78 10.35
N ASP A 26 -2.34 -11.72 11.29
CA ASP A 26 -1.48 -11.84 12.47
C ASP A 26 -0.02 -12.14 12.11
N GLN A 27 0.21 -13.05 11.15
CA GLN A 27 1.56 -13.35 10.67
C GLN A 27 2.19 -12.14 9.98
N ALA A 28 1.42 -11.44 9.14
CA ALA A 28 1.88 -10.22 8.49
C ALA A 28 2.22 -9.10 9.50
N LEU A 29 1.47 -8.98 10.60
CA LEU A 29 1.77 -8.06 11.70
C LEU A 29 3.03 -8.47 12.50
N GLU A 30 3.31 -9.78 12.60
CA GLU A 30 4.55 -10.28 13.18
C GLU A 30 5.76 -9.94 12.31
N GLU A 31 5.63 -10.12 10.99
CA GLU A 31 6.65 -9.73 10.02
C GLU A 31 6.89 -8.21 10.04
N LEU A 32 5.82 -7.41 10.11
CA LEU A 32 5.90 -5.96 10.28
C LEU A 32 6.71 -5.59 11.53
N ARG A 33 6.46 -6.27 12.66
CA ARG A 33 7.19 -6.05 13.90
C ARG A 33 8.67 -6.41 13.74
N ALA A 34 8.97 -7.54 13.10
CA ALA A 34 10.34 -7.96 12.83
C ALA A 34 11.08 -6.96 11.92
N ALA A 35 10.42 -6.46 10.88
CA ALA A 35 10.96 -5.44 9.99
C ALA A 35 11.26 -4.13 10.75
N ALA A 36 10.35 -3.64 11.58
CA ALA A 36 10.57 -2.43 12.38
C ALA A 36 11.79 -2.55 13.33
N GLN A 37 12.12 -3.76 13.77
CA GLN A 37 13.23 -4.05 14.67
C GLN A 37 14.58 -4.27 13.97
N THR A 38 14.59 -4.59 12.67
CA THR A 38 15.81 -5.04 11.95
C THR A 38 16.13 -4.23 10.70
N TYR A 39 15.20 -3.41 10.20
CA TYR A 39 15.37 -2.63 8.99
C TYR A 39 16.61 -1.72 9.04
N LEU A 40 17.37 -1.70 7.95
CA LEU A 40 18.54 -0.85 7.77
C LEU A 40 18.31 0.05 6.54
N PRO A 41 18.08 1.37 6.71
CA PRO A 41 17.81 2.27 5.58
C PRO A 41 18.98 2.37 4.59
N ASN A 42 20.19 2.04 5.03
CA ASN A 42 21.36 1.93 4.18
C ASN A 42 22.29 0.84 4.74
N PRO A 43 22.75 -0.14 3.95
CA PRO A 43 23.65 -1.20 4.42
C PRO A 43 24.98 -0.67 4.98
N GLY A 44 25.40 0.55 4.65
CA GLY A 44 26.60 1.20 5.20
C GLY A 44 26.40 1.93 6.53
N ILE A 45 25.20 1.95 7.12
CA ILE A 45 24.97 2.67 8.37
C ILE A 45 25.54 1.91 9.58
N GLN A 46 26.38 2.60 10.35
CA GLN A 46 26.79 2.13 11.68
C GLN A 46 25.75 2.61 12.70
N GLU A 47 24.78 1.75 13.01
CA GLU A 47 23.70 2.03 13.96
C GLU A 47 24.27 2.16 15.38
N LYS A 48 24.03 3.30 16.04
CA LYS A 48 24.37 3.52 17.46
C LYS A 48 23.23 3.12 18.37
N TRP A 49 22.00 3.47 17.98
CA TRP A 49 20.80 3.08 18.70
C TRP A 49 19.56 3.19 17.80
N ARG A 50 18.53 2.44 18.20
CA ARG A 50 17.19 2.40 17.61
C ARG A 50 16.15 2.65 18.68
N ARG A 51 15.06 3.34 18.32
CA ARG A 51 13.83 3.38 19.11
C ARG A 51 12.66 3.01 18.21
N VAL A 52 11.84 2.07 18.67
CA VAL A 52 10.64 1.60 17.98
C VAL A 52 9.44 1.99 18.83
N TYR A 53 8.53 2.75 18.25
CA TYR A 53 7.27 3.15 18.84
C TYR A 53 6.14 2.46 18.08
N ARG A 54 5.12 2.02 18.80
CA ARG A 54 3.89 1.52 18.18
C ARG A 54 2.85 2.64 18.17
N PHE A 55 2.19 2.85 17.05
CA PHE A 55 1.08 3.80 16.96
C PHE A 55 -0.13 3.31 17.77
N ALA A 56 -1.06 4.22 18.07
CA ALA A 56 -2.25 3.91 18.85
C ALA A 56 -3.19 2.90 18.15
N ASP A 57 -3.15 2.86 16.81
CA ASP A 57 -3.85 1.88 15.96
C ASP A 57 -3.34 0.44 16.16
N ARG A 58 -2.16 0.26 16.78
CA ARG A 58 -1.45 -1.01 17.01
C ARG A 58 -1.02 -1.76 15.74
N GLU A 59 -1.25 -1.20 14.57
CA GLU A 59 -0.97 -1.81 13.27
C GLU A 59 0.16 -1.11 12.51
N SER A 60 0.70 -0.03 13.08
CA SER A 60 1.83 0.72 12.53
C SER A 60 2.94 0.93 13.57
N TYR A 61 4.18 1.10 13.09
CA TYR A 61 5.31 1.47 13.93
C TYR A 61 6.01 2.73 13.43
N PHE A 62 6.49 3.56 14.35
CA PHE A 62 7.40 4.66 14.06
C PHE A 62 8.79 4.29 14.59
N VAL A 63 9.79 4.34 13.73
CA VAL A 63 11.15 3.92 14.06
C VAL A 63 12.10 5.10 13.88
N VAL A 64 12.93 5.33 14.90
CA VAL A 64 14.03 6.29 14.86
C VAL A 64 15.33 5.53 14.95
N ILE A 65 16.16 5.63 13.90
CA ILE A 65 17.47 4.97 13.82
C ILE A 65 18.53 6.07 13.85
N LYS A 66 19.43 6.02 14.84
CA LYS A 66 20.55 6.96 14.92
C LYS A 66 21.83 6.25 14.48
N GLY A 67 22.38 6.71 13.35
CA GLY A 67 23.73 6.35 12.92
C GLY A 67 24.79 7.27 13.54
N ALA A 68 26.05 7.03 13.18
CA ALA A 68 27.16 7.89 13.59
C ALA A 68 26.96 9.36 13.21
N THR A 69 26.63 9.64 11.94
CA THR A 69 26.43 10.99 11.39
C THR A 69 24.97 11.27 11.03
N THR A 70 24.20 10.26 10.66
CA THR A 70 22.81 10.41 10.19
C THR A 70 21.78 10.09 11.27
N LYS A 71 20.54 10.52 11.06
CA LYS A 71 19.37 10.15 11.86
C LYS A 71 18.19 9.93 10.92
N TRP A 72 17.62 8.74 10.97
CA TRP A 72 16.50 8.33 10.13
C TRP A 72 15.22 8.24 10.96
N ARG A 73 14.11 8.59 10.32
CA ARG A 73 12.75 8.48 10.87
C ARG A 73 11.90 7.80 9.82
N CYS A 74 11.36 6.64 10.15
CA CYS A 74 10.59 5.84 9.22
C CYS A 74 9.29 5.36 9.87
N THR A 75 8.25 5.23 9.06
CA THR A 75 6.97 4.64 9.47
C THR A 75 6.81 3.31 8.77
N PHE A 76 6.47 2.27 9.52
CA PHE A 76 6.19 0.93 9.03
C PHE A 76 4.68 0.71 9.08
N ARG A 77 4.10 0.29 7.96
CA ARG A 77 2.67 -0.03 7.85
C ARG A 77 2.46 -1.32 7.09
N LEU A 78 1.32 -1.94 7.33
CA LEU A 78 0.86 -3.09 6.57
C LEU A 78 -0.22 -2.65 5.57
N ALA A 79 -0.20 -3.20 4.36
CA ALA A 79 -1.29 -3.06 3.40
C ALA A 79 -1.68 -4.42 2.80
N GLU A 80 -2.97 -4.58 2.54
CA GLU A 80 -3.53 -5.74 1.87
C GLU A 80 -3.64 -5.48 0.37
N LEU A 81 -3.29 -6.46 -0.46
CA LEU A 81 -3.61 -6.43 -1.87
C LEU A 81 -5.09 -6.75 -2.06
N VAL A 82 -5.88 -5.72 -2.38
CA VAL A 82 -7.33 -5.83 -2.60
C VAL A 82 -7.68 -6.16 -4.05
N SER A 83 -6.84 -5.74 -5.00
CA SER A 83 -7.05 -5.94 -6.43
C SER A 83 -5.73 -6.01 -7.17
N ASP A 84 -5.63 -6.92 -8.14
CA ASP A 84 -4.49 -7.09 -9.04
C ASP A 84 -5.03 -7.14 -10.48
N SER A 85 -4.74 -6.11 -11.27
CA SER A 85 -5.21 -6.03 -12.66
C SER A 85 -4.55 -7.04 -13.59
N THR A 86 -3.48 -7.70 -13.14
CA THR A 86 -2.85 -8.80 -13.88
C THR A 86 -3.57 -10.14 -13.68
N ASP A 87 -4.47 -10.22 -12.69
CA ASP A 87 -5.36 -11.36 -12.51
C ASP A 87 -6.47 -11.34 -13.58
N PRO A 88 -6.56 -12.36 -14.45
CA PRO A 88 -7.56 -12.41 -15.51
C PRO A 88 -9.01 -12.40 -14.98
N ALA A 89 -9.26 -12.84 -13.75
CA ALA A 89 -10.59 -12.79 -13.13
C ALA A 89 -11.03 -11.36 -12.76
N VAL A 90 -10.07 -10.45 -12.57
CA VAL A 90 -10.31 -9.03 -12.26
C VAL A 90 -10.32 -8.20 -13.55
N ALA A 91 -9.43 -8.49 -14.50
CA ALA A 91 -9.32 -7.78 -15.78
C ALA A 91 -10.65 -7.75 -16.58
N GLY A 92 -11.41 -8.86 -16.55
CA GLY A 92 -12.71 -8.94 -17.22
C GLY A 92 -13.80 -8.03 -16.63
N LYS A 93 -13.69 -7.65 -15.34
CA LYS A 93 -14.65 -6.73 -14.69
C LYS A 93 -14.40 -5.27 -15.06
N ALA A 94 -13.13 -4.86 -15.13
CA ALA A 94 -12.76 -3.50 -15.54
C ALA A 94 -13.26 -3.17 -16.96
N GLN A 95 -13.18 -4.12 -17.90
CA GLN A 95 -13.70 -3.94 -19.27
C GLN A 95 -15.23 -3.87 -19.33
N ALA A 96 -15.93 -4.60 -18.46
CA ALA A 96 -17.40 -4.58 -18.42
C ALA A 96 -17.96 -3.27 -17.82
N GLU A 97 -17.27 -2.70 -16.83
CA GLU A 97 -17.64 -1.41 -16.24
C GLU A 97 -17.39 -0.23 -17.20
N ASP A 98 -16.28 -0.24 -17.95
CA ASP A 98 -16.04 0.75 -19.02
C ASP A 98 -17.10 0.65 -20.13
N THR A 99 -17.49 -0.56 -20.52
CA THR A 99 -18.55 -0.76 -21.55
C THR A 99 -19.92 -0.28 -21.05
N ALA A 100 -20.23 -0.48 -19.76
CA ALA A 100 -21.48 0.01 -19.16
C ALA A 100 -21.50 1.53 -18.99
N ALA A 101 -20.34 2.14 -18.70
CA ALA A 101 -20.19 3.59 -18.64
C ALA A 101 -20.33 4.24 -20.04
N ASP A 102 -19.82 3.59 -21.09
CA ASP A 102 -19.93 4.05 -22.48
C ASP A 102 -21.37 3.93 -23.01
N MET A 103 -22.10 2.87 -22.65
CA MET A 103 -23.53 2.72 -22.98
C MET A 103 -24.47 3.68 -22.21
N ALA A 104 -24.04 4.18 -21.04
CA ALA A 104 -24.81 5.18 -20.29
C ALA A 104 -24.65 6.61 -20.83
N ALA A 105 -23.69 6.83 -21.73
CA ALA A 105 -23.37 8.13 -22.33
C ALA A 105 -24.01 8.34 -23.71
N GLU A 106 -25.14 7.68 -24.02
CA GLU A 106 -25.89 8.00 -25.24
C GLU A 106 -26.48 9.43 -25.17
N PRO A 107 -26.24 10.29 -26.18
CA PRO A 107 -26.79 11.64 -26.18
C PRO A 107 -28.31 11.56 -26.43
N GLN A 108 -29.09 11.95 -25.43
CA GLN A 108 -30.54 12.10 -25.55
C GLN A 108 -30.90 13.30 -26.43
N ASP A 109 -30.70 13.20 -27.74
CA ASP A 109 -31.28 14.15 -28.69
C ASP A 109 -32.42 13.47 -29.44
N ARG A 110 -33.52 13.27 -28.71
CA ARG A 110 -34.78 12.78 -29.26
C ARG A 110 -35.64 13.99 -29.60
N VAL A 111 -35.44 14.55 -30.80
CA VAL A 111 -36.34 15.55 -31.38
C VAL A 111 -37.76 14.95 -31.50
N PRO A 112 -38.80 15.52 -30.88
CA PRO A 112 -40.16 15.00 -31.02
C PRO A 112 -40.73 15.32 -32.41
N PRO A 113 -41.47 14.39 -33.05
CA PRO A 113 -42.04 14.64 -34.36
C PRO A 113 -43.37 15.43 -34.22
N GLY A 114 -43.46 16.54 -34.95
CA GLY A 114 -44.75 17.12 -35.35
C GLY A 114 -45.11 18.47 -34.71
N PHE A 115 -44.82 19.55 -35.43
CA PHE A 115 -45.73 20.70 -35.53
C PHE A 115 -45.88 21.01 -37.02
N GLY A 116 -47.05 20.67 -37.56
CA GLY A 116 -47.55 21.06 -38.87
C GLY A 116 -48.96 21.61 -38.71
#